data_AF-A0A438D0J6-F1
#
_entry.id   AF-A0A438D0J6-F1
#
_cell.length_a   1.000
_cell.length_b   1.000
_cell.length_c   1.000
_cell.angle_alpha   90.00
_cell.angle_beta   90.00
_cell.angle_gamma   90.00
#
_symmetry.space_group_name_H-M   'P 1'
#
loop_
_entity.id
_entity.type
_entity.pdbx_description
1 polymer ?
#
loop_
_entity_poly.entity_id
_entity_poly.type
_entity_poly.pdbx_seq_one_letter_code
_entity_poly.pdbx_strand_id
1 'polypeptide(L)'
;MGIDHATNLEEIQSFAKLMWPAGNEHFCEVVHSYTSLLAELEQLVMRMVLQSYGIENGLEVDTKDGKSIGFGPPSPSVFIVIAGDAFMAWSNGRIHPPKHRVIMRANEERYSLALFAFKNGMIKVPEELVDDKHPLQFKPFDHVGFIRFFHTEEGRKSNSAIKAYCVFESSLL
;
A
#
# COMPACT_ATOMS: atom_id res chain seq x y z
N MET A 1 1.88 3.29 6.26
CA MET A 1 2.88 2.39 6.86
C MET A 1 3.18 1.36 5.80
N GLY A 2 4.33 1.48 5.15
CA GLY A 2 4.84 0.51 4.17
C GLY A 2 5.92 -0.35 4.82
N ILE A 3 6.42 -1.34 4.07
CA ILE A 3 7.66 -2.03 4.41
C ILE A 3 8.75 -1.27 3.66
N ASP A 4 9.56 -0.51 4.38
CA ASP A 4 10.72 0.15 3.79
C ASP A 4 11.76 -0.93 3.42
N HIS A 5 12.40 -0.78 2.26
CA HIS A 5 13.34 -1.79 1.75
C HIS A 5 12.75 -3.21 1.74
N ALA A 6 11.57 -3.40 1.16
CA ALA A 6 10.86 -4.68 1.19
C ALA A 6 11.59 -5.87 0.52
N THR A 7 12.71 -5.65 -0.18
CA THR A 7 13.65 -6.71 -0.60
C THR A 7 14.57 -7.21 0.52
N ASN A 8 14.55 -6.57 1.69
CA ASN A 8 15.25 -7.01 2.89
C ASN A 8 14.29 -7.80 3.78
N LEU A 9 14.60 -9.08 3.99
CA LEU A 9 13.82 -9.98 4.83
C LEU A 9 13.69 -9.49 6.28
N GLU A 10 14.71 -8.82 6.83
CA GLU A 10 14.68 -8.32 8.22
C GLU A 10 13.64 -7.21 8.40
N GLU A 11 13.49 -6.33 7.43
CA GLU A 11 12.48 -5.27 7.43
C GLU A 11 11.07 -5.85 7.31
N ILE A 12 10.91 -6.88 6.46
CA ILE A 12 9.63 -7.61 6.37
C ILE A 12 9.31 -8.31 7.69
N GLN A 13 10.29 -8.93 8.34
CA GLN A 13 10.10 -9.59 9.64
C GLN A 13 9.76 -8.58 10.74
N SER A 14 10.42 -7.42 10.74
CA SER A 14 10.12 -6.31 11.65
C SER A 14 8.67 -5.84 11.46
N PHE A 15 8.25 -5.66 10.21
CA PHE A 15 6.87 -5.34 9.87
C PHE A 15 5.89 -6.44 10.28
N ALA A 16 6.22 -7.71 10.02
CA ALA A 16 5.39 -8.85 10.38
C ALA A 16 5.15 -8.91 11.89
N LYS A 17 6.13 -8.52 12.71
CA LYS A 17 5.98 -8.43 14.18
C LYS A 17 4.98 -7.37 14.65
N LEU A 18 4.71 -6.35 13.83
CA LEU A 18 3.65 -5.37 14.10
C LEU A 18 2.25 -6.00 13.94
N MET A 19 2.15 -7.03 13.10
CA MET A 19 0.89 -7.71 12.75
C MET A 19 0.68 -8.96 13.60
N TRP A 20 1.72 -9.79 13.72
CA TRP A 20 1.79 -11.01 14.51
C TRP A 20 2.95 -10.88 15.48
N PRO A 21 2.73 -10.61 16.78
CA PRO A 21 3.82 -10.44 17.76
C PRO A 21 4.77 -11.65 17.85
N ALA A 22 4.28 -12.85 17.55
CA ALA A 22 5.07 -14.08 17.48
C ALA A 22 5.86 -14.23 16.15
N GLY A 23 5.66 -13.33 15.20
CA GLY A 23 6.13 -13.43 13.82
C GLY A 23 5.17 -14.23 12.93
N ASN A 24 5.41 -14.21 11.62
CA ASN A 24 4.72 -15.01 10.62
C ASN A 24 5.67 -15.32 9.46
N GLU A 25 6.40 -16.44 9.56
CA GLU A 25 7.43 -16.81 8.58
C GLU A 25 6.85 -16.97 7.17
N HIS A 26 5.70 -17.62 7.06
CA HIS A 26 5.04 -17.83 5.77
C HIS A 26 4.68 -16.50 5.08
N PHE A 27 4.13 -15.53 5.82
CA PHE A 27 3.88 -14.19 5.32
C PHE A 27 5.18 -13.52 4.85
N CYS A 28 6.24 -13.60 5.66
CA CYS A 28 7.53 -12.99 5.34
C CYS A 28 8.11 -13.57 4.05
N GLU A 29 8.08 -14.90 3.88
CA GLU A 29 8.55 -15.57 2.68
C GLU A 29 7.77 -15.15 1.43
N VAL A 30 6.43 -15.14 1.53
CA VAL A 30 5.56 -14.76 0.41
C VAL A 30 5.79 -13.31 0.00
N VAL A 31 5.87 -12.38 0.97
CA VAL A 31 6.12 -10.97 0.70
C VAL A 31 7.53 -10.76 0.15
N HIS A 32 8.55 -11.41 0.71
CA HIS A 32 9.93 -11.29 0.23
C HIS A 32 10.08 -11.80 -1.22
N SER A 33 9.48 -12.95 -1.53
CA SER A 33 9.50 -13.51 -2.89
C SER A 33 8.79 -12.58 -3.88
N TYR A 34 7.58 -12.13 -3.55
CA TYR A 34 6.80 -11.23 -4.41
C TYR A 34 7.48 -9.88 -4.63
N THR A 35 8.02 -9.27 -3.58
CA THR A 35 8.71 -7.97 -3.65
C THR A 35 10.04 -8.07 -4.38
N SER A 36 10.76 -9.19 -4.28
CA SER A 36 11.97 -9.45 -5.07
C SER A 36 11.65 -9.53 -6.57
N LEU A 37 10.63 -10.30 -6.94
CA LEU A 37 10.15 -10.40 -8.33
C LEU A 37 9.68 -9.04 -8.88
N LEU A 38 8.94 -8.27 -8.08
CA LEU A 38 8.52 -6.93 -8.43
C LEU A 38 9.71 -5.98 -8.62
N ALA A 39 10.68 -6.01 -7.71
CA ALA A 39 11.87 -5.18 -7.80
C ALA A 39 12.71 -5.53 -9.04
N GLU A 40 12.81 -6.80 -9.42
CA GLU A 40 13.49 -7.22 -10.65
C GLU A 40 12.77 -6.72 -11.90
N LEU A 41 11.44 -6.92 -11.98
CA LEU A 41 10.62 -6.44 -13.08
C LEU A 41 10.68 -4.91 -13.21
N GLU A 42 10.57 -4.21 -12.08
CA GLU A 42 10.66 -2.76 -12.04
C GLU A 42 12.06 -2.28 -12.42
N GLN A 43 13.13 -2.86 -11.89
CA GLN A 43 14.51 -2.51 -12.30
C GLN A 43 14.74 -2.72 -13.80
N LEU A 44 14.11 -3.73 -14.39
CA LEU A 44 14.18 -3.98 -15.82
C LEU A 44 13.44 -2.89 -16.61
N VAL A 45 12.21 -2.56 -16.22
CA VAL A 45 11.41 -1.49 -16.85
C VAL A 45 12.03 -0.11 -16.64
N MET A 46 12.53 0.18 -15.44
CA MET A 46 13.20 1.44 -15.06
C MET A 46 14.51 1.62 -15.85
N ARG A 47 15.32 0.56 -16.00
CA ARG A 47 16.51 0.60 -16.86
C ARG A 47 16.15 0.86 -18.33
N MET A 48 15.08 0.23 -18.83
CA MET A 48 14.63 0.42 -20.21
C MET A 48 14.10 1.83 -20.48
N VAL A 49 13.53 2.52 -19.49
CA VAL A 49 12.82 3.80 -19.68
C VAL A 49 13.64 5.02 -19.22
N LEU A 50 14.49 4.90 -18.19
CA LEU A 50 14.96 6.06 -17.42
C LEU A 50 16.48 6.28 -17.40
N GLN A 51 17.28 5.43 -18.03
CA GLN A 51 18.74 5.66 -18.14
C GLN A 51 19.11 6.92 -18.96
N SER A 52 18.15 7.64 -19.56
CA SER A 52 18.40 8.84 -20.36
C SER A 52 17.81 10.16 -19.82
N TYR A 53 17.09 10.20 -18.70
CA TYR A 53 16.18 11.33 -18.39
C TYR A 53 16.29 12.04 -17.02
N GLY A 54 17.43 12.00 -16.32
CA GLY A 54 17.75 12.97 -15.24
C GLY A 54 16.64 13.28 -14.21
N ILE A 55 16.06 12.25 -13.57
CA ILE A 55 14.87 12.41 -12.73
C ILE A 55 15.16 13.09 -11.39
N GLU A 56 14.36 14.11 -11.04
CA GLU A 56 14.42 14.86 -9.78
C GLU A 56 13.34 14.45 -8.73
N ASN A 57 13.52 14.96 -7.50
CA ASN A 57 12.67 14.76 -6.32
C ASN A 57 11.22 15.26 -6.51
N GLY A 58 10.24 14.65 -5.83
CA GLY A 58 8.86 15.19 -5.85
C GLY A 58 7.75 14.37 -5.18
N LEU A 59 8.01 13.14 -4.73
CA LEU A 59 7.02 12.37 -3.97
C LEU A 59 7.08 12.74 -2.49
N GLU A 60 5.92 13.06 -1.92
CA GLU A 60 5.74 13.24 -0.47
C GLU A 60 4.67 12.28 0.04
N VAL A 61 4.91 11.73 1.23
CA VAL A 61 4.00 10.82 1.92
C VAL A 61 3.73 11.37 3.32
N ASP A 62 2.46 11.44 3.70
CA ASP A 62 2.06 11.86 5.03
C ASP A 62 2.12 10.66 6.00
N THR A 63 2.77 10.87 7.13
CA THR A 63 2.90 9.91 8.22
C THR A 63 1.65 9.92 9.11
N LYS A 64 1.52 8.91 9.98
CA LYS A 64 0.39 8.81 10.92
C LYS A 64 0.30 10.01 11.88
N ASP A 65 1.42 10.65 12.20
CA ASP A 65 1.52 11.85 13.04
C ASP A 65 1.33 13.16 12.25
N GLY A 66 0.90 13.09 10.99
CA GLY A 66 0.57 14.25 10.17
C GLY A 66 1.79 15.02 9.64
N LYS A 67 3.00 14.45 9.76
CA LYS A 67 4.19 15.00 9.13
C LYS A 67 4.25 14.53 7.68
N SER A 68 4.82 15.35 6.81
CA SER A 68 5.05 14.96 5.42
C SER A 68 6.53 14.64 5.24
N ILE A 69 6.82 13.45 4.73
CA ILE A 69 8.18 13.01 4.41
C ILE A 69 8.37 13.02 2.91
N GLY A 70 9.44 13.67 2.46
CA GLY A 70 9.89 13.64 1.08
C GLY A 70 10.94 12.55 0.89
N PHE A 71 10.95 11.93 -0.28
CA PHE A 71 11.98 10.97 -0.64
C PHE A 71 13.09 11.68 -1.42
N GLY A 72 14.34 11.30 -1.14
CA GLY A 72 15.50 11.74 -1.90
C GLY A 72 15.48 11.23 -3.34
N PRO A 73 16.50 11.57 -4.14
CA PRO A 73 16.50 11.28 -5.56
C PRO A 73 16.35 9.77 -5.80
N PRO A 74 15.52 9.36 -6.76
CA PRO A 74 15.27 7.96 -7.03
C PRO A 74 16.60 7.27 -7.37
N SER A 75 17.02 6.34 -6.53
CA SER A 75 18.11 5.42 -6.84
C SER A 75 17.55 4.25 -7.65
N PRO A 76 18.28 3.70 -8.64
CA PRO A 76 17.86 2.49 -9.36
C PRO A 76 17.61 1.28 -8.45
N SER A 77 18.05 1.34 -7.19
CA SER A 77 17.89 0.29 -6.17
C SER A 77 16.87 0.64 -5.08
N VAL A 78 16.19 1.77 -5.18
CA VAL A 78 15.18 2.21 -4.20
C VAL A 78 13.81 2.24 -4.87
N PHE A 79 12.89 1.46 -4.31
CA PHE A 79 11.48 1.49 -4.67
C PHE A 79 10.65 1.73 -3.41
N ILE A 80 9.47 2.34 -3.59
CA ILE A 80 8.60 2.74 -2.49
C ILE A 80 7.32 1.91 -2.58
N VAL A 81 7.04 1.13 -1.53
CA VAL A 81 5.81 0.33 -1.45
C VAL A 81 4.79 1.06 -0.57
N ILE A 82 3.67 1.45 -1.18
CA ILE A 82 2.58 2.13 -0.49
C ILE A 82 1.41 1.16 -0.35
N ALA A 83 1.01 0.87 0.90
CA ALA A 83 -0.19 0.09 1.18
C ALA A 83 -1.44 0.87 0.75
N GLY A 84 -2.33 0.21 0.02
CA GLY A 84 -3.63 0.75 -0.37
C GLY A 84 -4.74 0.47 0.67
N ASP A 85 -5.89 1.10 0.47
CA ASP A 85 -7.07 0.97 1.34
C ASP A 85 -7.53 -0.48 1.54
N ALA A 86 -7.47 -1.31 0.50
CA ALA A 86 -7.80 -2.72 0.63
C ALA A 86 -6.91 -3.46 1.64
N PHE A 87 -5.65 -3.05 1.77
CA PHE A 87 -4.70 -3.59 2.73
C PHE A 87 -5.01 -3.11 4.17
N MET A 88 -5.57 -1.90 4.32
CA MET A 88 -6.12 -1.45 5.61
C MET A 88 -7.21 -2.41 6.08
N ALA A 89 -8.18 -2.72 5.21
CA ALA A 89 -9.27 -3.61 5.58
C ALA A 89 -8.77 -5.04 5.84
N TRP A 90 -7.95 -5.61 4.95
CA TRP A 90 -7.36 -6.94 5.16
C TRP A 90 -6.59 -7.06 6.48
N SER A 91 -5.83 -6.03 6.86
CA SER A 91 -5.04 -6.00 8.10
C SER A 91 -5.85 -5.71 9.38
N ASN A 92 -7.19 -5.66 9.27
CA ASN A 92 -8.11 -5.24 10.32
C ASN A 92 -7.75 -3.85 10.91
N GLY A 93 -7.30 -2.92 10.06
CA GLY A 93 -6.97 -1.54 10.45
C GLY A 93 -5.57 -1.33 11.05
N ARG A 94 -4.73 -2.37 11.17
CA ARG A 94 -3.36 -2.24 11.71
C ARG A 94 -2.46 -1.42 10.78
N ILE A 95 -2.62 -1.62 9.46
CA ILE A 95 -1.85 -0.91 8.43
C ILE A 95 -2.65 0.28 7.93
N HIS A 96 -2.06 1.46 8.04
CA HIS A 96 -2.66 2.69 7.52
C HIS A 96 -2.12 3.01 6.12
N PRO A 97 -2.98 3.20 5.11
CA PRO A 97 -2.60 3.67 3.79
C PRO A 97 -2.28 5.15 3.90
N PRO A 98 -1.03 5.56 3.66
CA PRO A 98 -0.66 6.95 3.83
C PRO A 98 -1.18 7.79 2.67
N LYS A 99 -1.58 9.03 2.98
CA LYS A 99 -1.82 10.03 1.94
C LYS A 99 -0.49 10.36 1.29
N HIS A 100 -0.49 10.53 -0.01
CA HIS A 100 0.70 10.85 -0.77
C HIS A 100 0.37 11.85 -1.87
N ARG A 101 1.34 12.68 -2.22
CA ARG A 101 1.20 13.71 -3.24
C ARG A 101 2.48 13.85 -4.03
N VAL A 102 2.32 14.23 -5.29
CA VAL A 102 3.43 14.66 -6.13
C VAL A 102 3.46 16.18 -6.13
N ILE A 103 4.59 16.75 -5.74
CA ILE A 103 4.84 18.19 -5.81
C ILE A 103 5.83 18.46 -6.93
N MET A 104 5.46 19.39 -7.83
CA MET A 104 6.37 19.96 -8.80
C MET A 104 7.18 21.07 -8.12
N ARG A 105 8.49 20.86 -7.95
CA ARG A 105 9.39 21.81 -7.26
C ARG A 105 10.30 22.61 -8.19
N ALA A 106 10.66 22.03 -9.34
CA ALA A 106 11.48 22.65 -10.36
C ALA A 106 10.65 22.92 -11.63
N ASN A 107 11.24 23.66 -12.57
CA ASN A 107 10.65 23.93 -13.88
C ASN A 107 10.98 22.84 -14.92
N GLU A 108 11.44 21.67 -14.44
CA GLU A 108 11.83 20.53 -15.26
C GLU A 108 10.70 19.50 -15.36
N GLU A 109 10.72 18.73 -16.45
CA GLU A 109 9.76 17.66 -16.68
C GLU A 109 10.05 16.47 -15.75
N ARG A 110 9.01 15.99 -15.05
CA ARG A 110 9.13 14.83 -14.16
C ARG A 110 8.34 13.65 -14.71
N TYR A 111 9.01 12.52 -14.86
CA TYR A 111 8.39 11.25 -15.22
C TYR A 111 8.35 10.31 -14.00
N SER A 112 7.24 9.59 -13.84
CA SER A 112 7.14 8.52 -12.85
C SER A 112 6.25 7.41 -13.37
N LEU A 113 6.65 6.17 -13.09
CA LEU A 113 5.83 4.98 -13.31
C LEU A 113 5.28 4.51 -11.97
N ALA A 114 4.00 4.14 -11.94
CA ALA A 114 3.38 3.55 -10.77
C ALA A 114 2.79 2.19 -11.16
N LEU A 115 3.11 1.16 -10.39
CA LEU A 115 2.55 -0.18 -10.55
C LEU A 115 1.58 -0.46 -9.41
N PHE A 116 0.37 -0.89 -9.77
CA PHE A 116 -0.69 -1.17 -8.80
C PHE A 116 -1.04 -2.65 -8.83
N ALA A 117 -1.11 -3.27 -7.65
CA ALA A 117 -1.55 -4.65 -7.49
C ALA A 117 -3.00 -4.70 -7.00
N PHE A 118 -3.83 -5.44 -7.72
CA PHE A 118 -5.22 -5.69 -7.35
C PHE A 118 -5.46 -7.20 -7.19
N LYS A 119 -6.45 -7.54 -6.38
CA LYS A 119 -6.87 -8.93 -6.13
C LYS A 119 -8.27 -9.10 -6.69
N ASN A 120 -8.50 -10.16 -7.45
CA ASN A 120 -9.86 -10.54 -7.84
C ASN A 120 -10.58 -11.26 -6.70
N GLY A 121 -11.87 -10.98 -6.56
CA GLY A 121 -12.77 -11.58 -5.59
C GLY A 121 -12.63 -11.05 -4.17
N MET A 122 -13.27 -11.75 -3.25
CA MET A 122 -13.45 -11.29 -1.86
C MET A 122 -12.13 -11.15 -1.10
N ILE A 123 -11.95 -10.02 -0.43
CA ILE A 123 -10.96 -9.83 0.63
C ILE A 123 -11.67 -10.05 1.97
N LYS A 124 -11.02 -10.79 2.85
CA LYS A 124 -11.48 -11.06 4.21
C LYS A 124 -10.36 -10.74 5.17
N VAL A 125 -10.73 -10.26 6.35
CA VAL A 125 -9.79 -10.17 7.48
C VAL A 125 -9.38 -11.59 7.87
N PRO A 126 -8.08 -11.91 7.93
CA PRO A 126 -7.58 -13.17 8.49
C PRO A 126 -8.04 -13.34 9.94
N GLU A 127 -8.48 -14.55 10.31
CA GLU A 127 -8.99 -14.83 11.65
C GLU A 127 -7.93 -14.58 12.73
N GLU A 128 -6.66 -14.79 12.40
CA GLU A 128 -5.50 -14.56 13.26
C GLU A 128 -5.28 -13.07 13.60
N LEU A 129 -5.92 -12.18 12.84
CA LEU A 129 -5.87 -10.73 13.06
C LEU A 129 -7.09 -10.23 13.85
N VAL A 130 -7.93 -11.13 14.37
CA VAL A 130 -9.09 -10.83 15.20
C VAL A 130 -8.90 -11.46 16.58
N ASP A 131 -8.94 -10.63 17.62
CA ASP A 131 -8.80 -11.06 19.01
C ASP A 131 -9.65 -10.17 19.94
N ASP A 132 -9.72 -10.51 21.23
CA ASP A 132 -10.52 -9.75 22.22
C ASP A 132 -10.11 -8.28 22.34
N LYS A 133 -8.85 -7.94 22.01
CA LYS A 133 -8.32 -6.56 22.02
C LYS A 133 -8.50 -5.86 20.66
N HIS A 134 -8.61 -6.61 19.57
CA HIS A 134 -8.80 -6.12 18.21
C HIS A 134 -9.97 -6.87 17.53
N PRO A 135 -11.22 -6.53 17.88
CA PRO A 135 -12.39 -7.15 17.26
C PRO A 135 -12.45 -6.88 15.75
N LEU A 136 -13.28 -7.64 15.04
CA LEU A 136 -13.45 -7.48 13.59
C LEU A 136 -14.00 -6.09 13.25
N GLN A 137 -13.23 -5.30 12.49
CA GLN A 137 -13.60 -3.93 12.10
C GLN A 137 -14.11 -3.84 10.66
N PHE A 138 -13.79 -4.80 9.81
CA PHE A 138 -14.12 -4.79 8.38
C PHE A 138 -14.84 -6.07 7.98
N LYS A 139 -16.00 -5.95 7.33
CA LYS A 139 -16.69 -7.08 6.72
C LYS A 139 -15.94 -7.54 5.46
N PRO A 140 -16.07 -8.83 5.07
CA PRO A 140 -15.66 -9.29 3.74
C PRO A 140 -16.17 -8.37 2.64
N PHE A 141 -15.35 -8.07 1.64
CA PHE A 141 -15.75 -7.16 0.55
C PHE A 141 -15.11 -7.59 -0.79
N ASP A 142 -15.78 -7.28 -1.91
CA ASP A 142 -15.21 -7.49 -3.24
C ASP A 142 -14.23 -6.35 -3.59
N HIS A 143 -12.98 -6.68 -3.90
CA HIS A 143 -11.96 -5.65 -4.13
C HIS A 143 -12.24 -4.86 -5.42
N VAL A 144 -12.71 -5.51 -6.48
CA VAL A 144 -13.05 -4.81 -7.73
C VAL A 144 -14.26 -3.89 -7.53
N GLY A 145 -15.25 -4.34 -6.78
CA GLY A 145 -16.39 -3.55 -6.32
C GLY A 145 -15.96 -2.33 -5.51
N PHE A 146 -15.02 -2.49 -4.57
CA PHE A 146 -14.43 -1.39 -3.83
C PHE A 146 -13.75 -0.37 -4.76
N ILE A 147 -12.94 -0.80 -5.74
CA ILE A 147 -12.31 0.12 -6.69
C ILE A 147 -13.36 0.89 -7.49
N ARG A 148 -14.47 0.26 -7.90
CA ARG A 148 -15.58 0.95 -8.56
C ARG A 148 -16.21 2.00 -7.64
N PHE A 149 -16.50 1.63 -6.39
CA PHE A 149 -17.04 2.54 -5.38
C PHE A 149 -16.10 3.74 -5.12
N PHE A 150 -14.79 3.51 -5.03
CA PHE A 150 -13.78 4.54 -4.79
C PHE A 150 -13.82 5.66 -5.83
N HIS A 151 -14.17 5.34 -7.09
CA HIS A 151 -14.28 6.31 -8.18
C HIS A 151 -15.64 7.02 -8.25
N THR A 152 -16.59 6.70 -7.37
CA THR A 152 -17.86 7.43 -7.25
C THR A 152 -17.69 8.74 -6.48
N GLU A 153 -18.68 9.63 -6.58
CA GLU A 153 -18.69 10.88 -5.79
C GLU A 153 -18.71 10.60 -4.27
N GLU A 154 -19.49 9.60 -3.86
CA GLU A 154 -19.57 9.17 -2.46
C GLU A 154 -18.24 8.61 -1.97
N GLY A 155 -17.62 7.70 -2.73
CA GLY A 155 -16.31 7.13 -2.40
C GLY A 155 -15.24 8.20 -2.25
N ARG A 156 -15.17 9.18 -3.17
CA ARG A 156 -14.19 10.28 -3.12
C ARG A 156 -14.40 11.26 -1.98
N LYS A 157 -15.64 11.48 -1.56
CA LYS A 157 -15.97 12.39 -0.44
C LYS A 157 -15.80 11.74 0.93
N SER A 158 -15.75 10.41 1.01
CA SER A 158 -15.58 9.70 2.26
C SER A 158 -14.21 9.99 2.90
N ASN A 159 -14.21 10.17 4.22
CA ASN A 159 -12.98 10.25 5.01
C ASN A 159 -12.16 8.95 4.94
N SER A 160 -12.82 7.81 4.73
CA SER A 160 -12.21 6.51 4.48
C SER A 160 -13.13 5.72 3.57
N ALA A 161 -12.80 5.69 2.27
CA ALA A 161 -13.61 5.02 1.27
C ALA A 161 -13.85 3.55 1.62
N ILE A 162 -12.83 2.84 2.10
CA ILE A 162 -12.96 1.42 2.45
C ILE A 162 -13.87 1.19 3.65
N LYS A 163 -13.82 2.05 4.67
CA LYS A 163 -14.78 1.96 5.79
C LYS A 163 -16.20 2.23 5.33
N ALA A 164 -16.41 3.24 4.47
CA ALA A 164 -17.72 3.52 3.91
C ALA A 164 -18.24 2.33 3.10
N TYR A 165 -17.40 1.73 2.24
CA TYR A 165 -17.77 0.57 1.43
C TYR A 165 -18.12 -0.65 2.27
N CYS A 166 -17.31 -0.97 3.28
CA CYS A 166 -17.57 -2.10 4.19
C CYS A 166 -18.80 -1.89 5.09
N VAL A 167 -19.30 -0.66 5.24
CA VAL A 167 -20.57 -0.35 5.93
C VAL A 167 -21.75 -0.40 4.95
N PHE A 168 -21.55 -0.04 3.68
CA PHE A 168 -22.60 0.10 2.65
C PHE A 168 -23.32 -1.21 2.29
N GLU A 169 -22.70 -2.37 2.50
CA GLU A 169 -23.36 -3.67 2.25
C GLU A 169 -24.42 -4.05 3.31
N SER A 170 -24.84 -3.14 4.20
CA SER A 170 -25.96 -3.41 5.12
C SER A 170 -27.34 -2.96 4.59
N SER A 171 -27.48 -2.54 3.33
CA SER A 171 -28.75 -2.02 2.80
C SER A 171 -29.27 -2.69 1.53
N LEU A 172 -28.69 -3.81 1.07
CA LEU A 172 -29.16 -4.54 -0.12
C LEU A 172 -29.23 -6.07 0.04
N LEU A 173 -29.42 -6.58 1.26
CA LEU A 173 -29.93 -7.94 1.50
C LEU A 173 -31.11 -7.89 2.46
#